data_AF-A0A1I4JBI0-F1
#
_entry.id   AF-A0A1I4JBI0-F1
#
_cell.length_a   1.000
_cell.length_b   1.000
_cell.length_c   1.000
_cell.angle_alpha   90.00
_cell.angle_beta   90.00
_cell.angle_gamma   90.00
#
_symmetry.space_group_name_H-M   'P 1'
#
loop_
_entity.id
_entity.type
_entity.pdbx_description
1 polymer ?
#
loop_
_entity_poly.entity_id
_entity_poly.type
_entity_poly.pdbx_seq_one_letter_code
_entity_poly.pdbx_strand_id
1 'polypeptide(L)' 'MDLKETFAALPWWVKWVAIPLIALFVFGGLIFAVVGFVVKLLFKVLLFVALVGALVYLVRKFTSSGSSGD' A
#
# COMPACT_ATOMS: atom_id res chain seq x y z
N MET A 1 -13.37 17.47 41.75
CA MET A 1 -13.66 16.26 40.94
C MET A 1 -12.40 15.98 40.16
N ASP A 2 -11.52 15.14 40.69
CA ASP A 2 -10.19 14.91 40.13
C ASP A 2 -10.27 13.98 38.91
N LEU A 3 -9.88 14.48 37.74
CA LEU A 3 -9.91 13.74 36.47
C LEU A 3 -9.16 12.40 36.55
N LYS A 4 -8.17 12.28 37.44
CA LYS A 4 -7.40 11.05 37.65
C LYS A 4 -8.24 9.91 38.25
N GLU A 5 -9.24 10.20 39.08
CA GLU A 5 -10.09 9.16 39.67
C GLU A 5 -11.03 8.53 38.62
N THR A 6 -11.50 9.33 37.66
CA THR A 6 -12.36 8.85 36.57
C THR A 6 -11.64 7.91 35.61
N PHE A 7 -10.35 8.15 35.31
CA PHE A 7 -9.57 7.29 34.41
C PHE A 7 -8.86 6.12 35.11
N ALA A 8 -8.65 6.22 36.42
CA ALA A 8 -8.09 5.13 37.24
C ALA A 8 -9.09 3.97 37.43
N ALA A 9 -10.40 4.25 37.46
CA ALA A 9 -11.46 3.25 37.58
C ALA A 9 -11.81 2.52 36.26
N LEU A 10 -11.24 2.92 35.12
CA LEU A 10 -11.57 2.30 33.83
C LEU A 10 -11.07 0.84 33.79
N PRO A 11 -11.96 -0.12 33.47
CA PRO A 11 -11.62 -1.53 33.39
C PRO A 11 -10.43 -1.75 32.45
N TRP A 12 -9.48 -2.61 32.83
CA TRP A 12 -8.31 -2.94 32.02
C TRP A 12 -8.68 -3.35 30.59
N TRP A 13 -9.81 -4.04 30.42
CA TRP A 13 -10.35 -4.43 29.12
C TRP A 13 -10.60 -3.24 28.18
N VAL A 14 -11.10 -2.12 28.71
CA VAL A 14 -11.36 -0.91 27.89
C VAL A 14 -10.04 -0.38 27.32
N LYS A 15 -8.98 -0.38 28.14
CA LYS A 15 -7.66 0.12 27.76
C LYS A 15 -7.01 -0.74 26.66
N TRP A 16 -7.19 -2.06 26.71
CA TRP A 16 -6.50 -2.99 25.81
C TRP A 16 -7.32 -3.47 24.62
N VAL A 17 -8.65 -3.41 24.68
CA VAL A 17 -9.53 -3.98 23.64
C VAL A 17 -10.41 -2.90 23.03
N ALA A 18 -11.14 -2.13 23.85
CA ALA A 18 -12.04 -1.10 23.33
C ALA A 18 -11.29 0.04 22.62
N ILE A 19 -10.19 0.54 23.21
CA ILE A 19 -9.39 1.60 22.59
C ILE A 19 -8.83 1.16 21.24
N PRO A 20 -8.16 0.00 21.09
CA PRO A 20 -7.69 -0.45 19.77
C PRO A 20 -8.80 -0.70 18.76
N LEU A 21 -9.95 -1.25 19.17
CA LEU A 21 -11.10 -1.44 18.28
C LEU A 21 -11.66 -0.11 17.77
N ILE A 22 -11.82 0.87 18.65
CA ILE A 22 -12.29 2.21 18.27
C ILE A 22 -11.26 2.89 17.38
N ALA A 23 -9.97 2.79 17.71
CA ALA A 23 -8.91 3.32 16.87
C ALA A 23 -8.92 2.66 15.48
N LEU A 24 -9.09 1.34 15.39
CA LEU A 24 -9.22 0.65 14.11
C LEU A 24 -10.51 1.02 13.39
N PHE A 25 -11.60 1.31 14.09
CA PHE A 25 -12.85 1.74 13.45
C PHE A 25 -12.74 3.17 12.88
N VAL A 26 -12.16 4.09 13.67
CA VAL A 26 -11.99 5.50 13.32
C VAL A 26 -10.88 5.71 12.29
N PHE A 27 -9.74 5.04 12.46
CA PHE A 27 -8.56 5.18 11.60
C PHE A 27 -8.41 4.05 10.59
N GLY A 28 -9.18 2.96 10.68
CA GLY A 28 -9.06 1.83 9.76
C GLY A 28 -9.25 2.23 8.32
N GLY A 29 -10.21 3.10 8.03
CA GLY A 29 -10.39 3.66 6.69
C GLY A 29 -9.12 4.32 6.15
N LEU A 30 -8.42 5.13 6.96
CA LEU A 30 -7.14 5.75 6.60
C LEU A 30 -6.03 4.70 6.43
N ILE A 31 -5.94 3.73 7.34
CA ILE A 31 -4.93 2.67 7.29
C ILE A 31 -5.10 1.83 6.02
N PHE A 32 -6.32 1.36 5.74
CA PHE A 32 -6.62 0.60 4.53
C PHE A 32 -6.42 1.43 3.27
N ALA A 33 -6.72 2.74 3.29
CA ALA A 33 -6.47 3.63 2.15
C ALA A 33 -4.97 3.76 1.85
N VAL A 34 -4.13 3.95 2.87
CA VAL A 34 -2.68 4.04 2.71
C VAL A 34 -2.10 2.72 2.23
N VAL A 35 -2.48 1.60 2.85
CA VAL A 35 -2.03 0.26 2.43
C VAL A 35 -2.47 -0.03 1.00
N GLY A 36 -3.73 0.23 0.66
CA GLY A 36 -4.26 0.06 -0.69
C GLY A 36 -3.57 0.95 -1.71
N PHE A 37 -3.23 2.19 -1.34
CA PHE A 37 -2.47 3.10 -2.18
C PHE A 37 -1.07 2.55 -2.49
N VAL A 38 -0.33 2.07 -1.48
CA VAL A 38 1.01 1.50 -1.65
C VAL A 38 0.96 0.26 -2.55
N VAL A 39 0.03 -0.67 -2.31
CA VAL A 39 -0.13 -1.88 -3.13
C VAL A 39 -0.48 -1.52 -4.57
N LYS A 40 -1.40 -0.57 -4.78
CA LYS A 40 -1.78 -0.10 -6.12
C LYS A 40 -0.61 0.58 -6.83
N LEU A 41 0.21 1.34 -6.10
CA LEU A 41 1.40 1.98 -6.65
C LEU A 41 2.44 0.95 -7.07
N LEU A 42 2.67 -0.07 -6.23
CA LEU A 42 3.57 -1.18 -6.57
C LEU A 42 3.12 -1.92 -7.84
N PHE A 43 1.82 -2.19 -7.97
CA PHE A 43 1.26 -2.79 -9.18
C PHE A 43 1.50 -1.93 -10.43
N LYS A 44 1.30 -0.61 -10.33
CA LYS A 44 1.60 0.32 -11.43
C LYS A 44 3.07 0.30 -11.84
N VAL A 45 3.98 0.23 -10.87
CA VAL A 45 5.42 0.14 -11.16
C VAL A 45 5.73 -1.15 -11.92
N LEU A 46 5.21 -2.30 -11.46
CA LEU A 46 5.37 -3.58 -12.16
C LEU A 46 4.81 -3.50 -13.58
N LEU A 47 3.61 -2.94 -13.75
CA LEU A 47 2.97 -2.74 -15.06
C LEU A 47 3.83 -1.86 -15.97
N PHE A 48 4.36 -0.76 -15.44
CA PHE A 48 5.22 0.16 -16.19
C PHE A 48 6.48 -0.54 -16.68
N VAL A 49 7.16 -1.29 -15.82
CA VAL A 49 8.35 -2.07 -16.19
C VAL A 49 8.01 -3.12 -17.26
N ALA A 50 6.87 -3.80 -17.14
CA ALA A 50 6.42 -4.76 -18.14
C ALA A 50 6.19 -4.09 -19.52
N LEU A 51 5.56 -2.91 -19.55
CA LEU A 51 5.34 -2.15 -20.79
C LEU A 51 6.67 -1.67 -21.40
N VAL A 52 7.58 -1.14 -20.59
CA VAL A 52 8.92 -0.73 -21.06
C VAL A 52 9.68 -1.92 -21.61
N GLY A 53 9.66 -3.06 -20.90
CA GLY A 53 10.28 -4.30 -21.36
C GLY A 53 9.71 -4.78 -22.70
N ALA A 54 8.38 -4.75 -22.84
CA ALA A 54 7.72 -5.09 -24.10
C ALA A 54 8.15 -4.15 -25.24
N LEU A 55 8.23 -2.85 -24.99
CA LEU A 55 8.66 -1.87 -26.00
C LEU A 55 10.11 -2.11 -26.43
N VAL A 56 11.03 -2.28 -25.46
CA VAL A 56 12.45 -2.58 -25.74
C VAL A 56 12.59 -3.87 -26.55
N TYR A 57 11.80 -4.90 -26.21
CA TYR A 57 11.77 -6.15 -26.96
C TYR A 57 11.34 -5.93 -28.42
N LEU A 58 10.27 -5.16 -28.65
CA LEU A 58 9.79 -4.83 -29.99
C LEU A 58 10.86 -4.07 -30.79
N VAL A 59 11.45 -3.02 -30.22
CA VAL A 59 12.49 -2.21 -30.88
C VAL A 59 13.67 -3.10 -31.28
N ARG A 60 14.16 -3.93 -30.35
CA ARG A 60 15.25 -4.87 -30.64
C ARG A 60 14.87 -5.82 -31.76
N LYS A 61 13.70 -6.44 -31.67
CA LYS A 61 13.22 -7.41 -32.67
C LYS A 61 13.21 -6.81 -34.08
N PHE A 62 12.70 -5.59 -34.23
CA PHE A 62 12.65 -4.92 -35.53
C PHE A 62 14.03 -4.43 -36.00
N THR A 63 14.90 -3.91 -35.12
CA THR A 63 16.28 -3.53 -35.48
C THR A 63 17.16 -4.72 -35.86
N SER A 64 17.10 -5.84 -35.14
CA SER A 64 17.91 -7.03 -35.45
C SER A 64 17.55 -7.71 -36.77
N SER A 65 16.41 -7.35 -37.38
CA SER A 65 15.98 -7.91 -38.66
C SER A 65 16.63 -7.21 -39.88
N GLY A 66 17.40 -6.14 -39.66
CA GLY A 66 17.99 -5.32 -40.74
C GLY A 66 19.47 -5.57 -41.06
N SER A 67 20.20 -6.40 -40.29
CA SER A 67 21.67 -6.53 -40.41
C SER A 67 22.15 -7.84 -41.05
N SER A 68 21.33 -8.51 -41.87
CA SER A 68 21.74 -9.73 -42.60
C SER A 68 21.92 -9.51 -44.10
N GLY A 69 22.33 -8.30 -44.50
CA GLY A 69 22.57 -7.94 -45.89
C GLY A 69 23.96 -7.32 -46.09
N ASP A 70 25.00 -8.09 -45.81
CA ASP A 70 26.34 -7.98 -46.42
C ASP A 70 26.86 -9.40 -46.66
#